data_AF-A0A7J2HZA9-F1
#
_entry.id   AF-A0A7J2HZA9-F1
#
_cell.length_a   1.000
_cell.length_b   1.000
_cell.length_c   1.000
_cell.angle_alpha   90.00
_cell.angle_beta   90.00
_cell.angle_gamma   90.00
#
_symmetry.space_group_name_H-M   'P 1'
#
loop_
_entity.id
_entity.type
_entity.pdbx_description
1 polymer ?
#
loop_
_entity_poly.entity_id
_entity_poly.type
_entity_poly.pdbx_seq_one_letter_code
_entity_poly.pdbx_strand_id
1 'polypeptide(L)'
;HVQRQPQNPDWWYIRCASLLRKIYVHGPIGVEKLRAKYGGRKDFGVHPEHKVKAGGAIIRKALQQLEAAGLIETLKPQGRRVTREGRKLLNEIAEEVKKELIREIPELEKYQKGV
;
A
#
# COMPACT_ATOMS: atom_id res chain seq x y z
N HIS A 1 -3.69 3.90 -16.96
CA HIS A 1 -3.06 2.68 -17.48
C HIS A 1 -4.09 1.57 -17.59
N VAL A 2 -4.93 1.38 -16.58
CA VAL A 2 -6.07 0.45 -16.65
C VAL A 2 -7.16 0.99 -17.58
N GLN A 3 -7.74 0.12 -18.40
CA GLN A 3 -8.89 0.40 -19.28
C GLN A 3 -10.22 -0.12 -18.70
N ARG A 4 -10.19 -1.23 -17.95
CA ARG A 4 -11.37 -1.82 -17.30
C ARG A 4 -11.52 -1.31 -15.86
N GLN A 5 -12.76 -1.32 -15.37
CA GLN A 5 -13.05 -1.00 -13.98
C GLN A 5 -12.59 -2.12 -13.03
N PRO A 6 -12.29 -1.81 -11.75
CA PRO A 6 -12.02 -2.82 -10.73
C PRO A 6 -13.21 -3.80 -10.61
N GLN A 7 -12.92 -5.10 -10.66
CA GLN A 7 -13.96 -6.14 -10.61
C GLN A 7 -14.31 -6.56 -9.18
N ASN A 8 -13.35 -6.46 -8.26
CA ASN A 8 -13.58 -6.80 -6.86
C ASN A 8 -14.30 -5.62 -6.17
N PRO A 9 -15.44 -5.83 -5.49
CA PRO A 9 -16.15 -4.78 -4.76
C PRO A 9 -15.29 -4.14 -3.65
N ASP A 10 -14.43 -4.93 -2.99
CA ASP A 10 -13.54 -4.49 -1.90
C ASP A 10 -12.25 -3.84 -2.38
N TRP A 11 -12.17 -3.49 -3.67
CA TRP A 11 -10.96 -2.89 -4.25
C TRP A 11 -10.50 -1.64 -3.50
N TRP A 12 -11.42 -0.86 -2.93
CA TRP A 12 -11.08 0.33 -2.15
C TRP A 12 -10.28 -0.03 -0.90
N TYR A 13 -10.75 -1.01 -0.12
CA TYR A 13 -10.07 -1.49 1.09
C TYR A 13 -8.70 -2.09 0.75
N ILE A 14 -8.62 -2.89 -0.32
CA ILE A 14 -7.36 -3.46 -0.82
C ILE A 14 -6.37 -2.34 -1.19
N ARG A 15 -6.84 -1.27 -1.84
CA ARG A 15 -6.00 -0.11 -2.18
C ARG A 15 -5.52 0.62 -0.92
N CYS A 16 -6.39 0.85 0.05
CA CYS A 16 -6.03 1.48 1.32
C CYS A 16 -5.00 0.64 2.10
N ALA A 17 -5.22 -0.67 2.23
CA ALA A 17 -4.28 -1.60 2.87
C ALA A 17 -2.92 -1.61 2.17
N SER A 18 -2.92 -1.67 0.82
CA SER A 18 -1.70 -1.61 0.02
C SER A 18 -0.94 -0.30 0.22
N LEU A 19 -1.64 0.83 0.27
CA LEU A 19 -1.04 2.15 0.51
C LEU A 19 -0.39 2.23 1.89
N LEU A 20 -1.11 1.81 2.93
CA LEU A 20 -0.61 1.80 4.30
C LEU A 20 0.67 0.96 4.41
N ARG A 21 0.67 -0.26 3.85
CA ARG A 21 1.86 -1.13 3.81
C ARG A 21 3.03 -0.48 3.08
N LYS A 22 2.80 0.18 1.93
CA LYS A 22 3.89 0.82 1.18
C LYS A 22 4.53 1.97 1.95
N ILE A 23 3.74 2.75 2.67
CA ILE A 23 4.25 3.87 3.49
C ILE A 23 5.04 3.31 4.69
N TYR A 24 4.59 2.20 5.26
CA TYR A 24 5.33 1.52 6.33
C TYR A 24 6.72 1.07 5.86
N VAL A 25 6.79 0.35 4.73
CA VAL A 25 8.03 -0.29 4.24
C VAL A 25 9.05 0.74 3.71
N HIS A 26 8.58 1.75 2.98
CA HIS A 26 9.48 2.65 2.25
C HIS A 26 9.67 4.02 2.92
N GLY A 27 9.12 4.22 4.12
CA GLY A 27 9.24 5.47 4.87
C GLY A 27 8.37 6.60 4.30
N PRO A 28 8.76 7.87 4.49
CA PRO A 28 7.94 9.01 4.11
C PRO A 28 7.77 9.10 2.59
N ILE A 29 6.53 8.97 2.12
CA ILE A 29 6.21 8.97 0.68
C ILE A 29 5.09 9.98 0.36
N GLY A 30 5.30 10.77 -0.69
CA GLY A 30 4.30 11.66 -1.26
C GLY A 30 3.45 11.03 -2.37
N VAL A 31 2.37 11.73 -2.74
CA VAL A 31 1.41 11.27 -3.78
C VAL A 31 2.11 10.98 -5.11
N GLU A 32 3.11 11.78 -5.50
CA GLU A 32 3.77 11.63 -6.80
C GLU A 32 4.54 10.31 -6.95
N LYS A 33 5.30 9.94 -5.91
CA LYS A 33 5.98 8.64 -5.85
C LYS A 33 4.98 7.48 -5.85
N LEU A 34 3.85 7.62 -5.16
CA LEU A 34 2.79 6.60 -5.17
C LEU A 34 2.15 6.47 -6.55
N ARG A 35 1.90 7.57 -7.26
CA ARG A 35 1.38 7.54 -8.64
C ARG A 35 2.34 6.83 -9.59
N ALA A 36 3.65 6.99 -9.40
CA ALA A 36 4.65 6.25 -10.17
C ALA A 36 4.67 4.75 -9.82
N LYS A 37 4.53 4.40 -8.54
CA LYS A 37 4.50 3.00 -8.06
C LYS A 37 3.23 2.24 -8.44
N TYR A 38 2.08 2.90 -8.50
CA TYR A 38 0.81 2.31 -8.92
C TYR A 38 0.50 2.57 -10.40
N GLY A 39 1.40 3.24 -11.12
CA GLY A 39 1.36 3.35 -12.57
C GLY A 39 1.68 2.02 -13.25
N GLY A 40 1.42 1.95 -14.55
CA GLY A 40 1.62 0.74 -15.32
C GLY A 40 1.80 1.04 -16.80
N ARG A 41 2.11 0.02 -17.59
CA ARG A 41 2.12 0.09 -19.04
C ARG A 41 0.72 0.44 -19.53
N LYS A 42 0.61 1.42 -20.43
CA LYS A 42 -0.65 1.81 -21.05
C LYS A 42 -0.51 1.61 -22.55
N ASP A 43 -1.49 0.93 -23.10
CA ASP A 43 -1.71 0.86 -24.53
C ASP A 43 -2.38 2.15 -25.03
N PHE A 44 -1.79 2.73 -26.07
CA PHE A 44 -2.24 3.94 -26.77
C PHE A 44 -2.85 3.63 -28.14
N GLY A 45 -3.05 2.35 -28.47
CA GLY A 45 -3.60 1.89 -29.74
C GLY A 45 -2.55 1.93 -30.85
N VAL A 46 -2.47 3.04 -31.58
CA VAL A 46 -1.57 3.18 -32.74
C VAL A 46 -0.13 3.47 -32.32
N HIS A 47 0.07 4.12 -31.18
CA HIS A 47 1.39 4.49 -30.69
C HIS A 47 1.99 3.40 -29.79
N PRO A 48 3.33 3.25 -29.75
CA PRO A 48 4.00 2.31 -28.87
C PRO A 48 3.60 2.46 -27.40
N GLU A 49 3.62 1.33 -26.68
CA GLU A 49 3.24 1.30 -25.28
C GLU A 49 4.33 1.91 -24.38
N HIS A 50 3.92 2.78 -23.46
CA HIS A 50 4.80 3.38 -22.46
C HIS A 50 4.22 3.26 -21.05
N LYS A 51 5.11 3.35 -20.04
CA LYS A 51 4.69 3.39 -18.64
C LYS A 51 4.10 4.75 -18.31
N VAL A 52 2.87 4.77 -17.80
CA VAL A 52 2.20 5.99 -17.33
C VAL A 52 1.91 5.94 -15.84
N LYS A 53 1.98 7.11 -15.19
CA LYS A 53 1.61 7.28 -13.79
C LYS A 53 0.12 7.00 -13.58
N ALA A 54 -0.24 6.55 -12.38
CA ALA A 54 -1.64 6.39 -11.99
C ALA A 54 -2.34 7.75 -11.78
N GLY A 55 -3.67 7.71 -11.83
CA GLY A 55 -4.51 8.84 -11.44
C GLY A 55 -4.29 9.19 -9.97
N GLY A 56 -4.23 10.49 -9.66
CA GLY A 56 -3.92 10.97 -8.31
C GLY A 56 -5.12 11.03 -7.36
N ALA A 57 -6.35 11.12 -7.88
CA ALA A 57 -7.55 11.35 -7.06
C ALA A 57 -7.82 10.23 -6.06
N ILE A 58 -7.77 8.97 -6.52
CA ILE A 58 -7.97 7.77 -5.69
C ILE A 58 -6.94 7.73 -4.56
N ILE A 59 -5.65 7.88 -4.90
CA ILE A 59 -4.55 7.85 -3.93
C ILE A 59 -4.69 8.97 -2.90
N ARG A 60 -5.04 10.19 -3.34
CA ARG A 60 -5.17 11.34 -2.45
C ARG A 60 -6.33 11.17 -1.47
N LYS A 61 -7.50 10.73 -1.94
CA LYS A 61 -8.68 10.48 -1.11
C LYS A 61 -8.43 9.36 -0.11
N ALA A 62 -7.82 8.26 -0.53
CA ALA A 62 -7.45 7.16 0.37
C ALA A 62 -6.50 7.63 1.47
N LEU A 63 -5.49 8.44 1.14
CA LEU A 63 -4.57 8.98 2.14
C LEU A 63 -5.24 9.96 3.11
N GLN A 64 -6.18 10.78 2.64
CA GLN A 64 -6.97 11.66 3.50
C GLN A 64 -7.83 10.87 4.49
N GLN A 65 -8.45 9.77 4.04
CA GLN A 65 -9.24 8.89 4.91
C GLN A 65 -8.37 8.15 5.93
N LEU A 66 -7.20 7.65 5.52
CA LEU A 66 -6.24 7.00 6.42
C LEU A 66 -5.63 7.98 7.45
N GLU A 67 -5.47 9.24 7.07
CA GLU A 67 -5.07 10.34 7.96
C GLU A 67 -6.19 10.68 8.95
N ALA A 68 -7.44 10.77 8.48
CA ALA A 68 -8.61 10.96 9.35
C ALA A 68 -8.82 9.79 10.32
N ALA A 69 -8.43 8.57 9.93
CA ALA A 69 -8.45 7.38 10.79
C ALA A 69 -7.26 7.29 11.76
N GLY A 70 -6.33 8.26 11.76
CA GLY A 70 -5.18 8.28 12.69
C GLY A 70 -4.05 7.29 12.35
N LEU A 71 -4.13 6.58 11.24
CA LEU A 71 -3.13 5.58 10.85
C LEU A 71 -1.89 6.18 10.16
N ILE A 72 -2.05 7.36 9.57
CA ILE A 72 -1.01 8.08 8.82
C ILE A 72 -0.93 9.52 9.32
N GLU A 73 0.28 10.03 9.44
CA GLU A 73 0.58 11.43 9.75
C GLU A 73 1.27 12.12 8.56
N THR A 74 0.94 13.39 8.35
CA THR A 74 1.64 14.24 7.38
C THR A 74 2.90 14.83 8.01
N LEU A 75 4.06 14.52 7.42
CA LEU A 75 5.36 15.08 7.78
C LEU A 75 5.78 16.09 6.72
N LYS A 76 5.55 17.39 6.96
CA LYS A 76 6.05 18.44 6.06
C LYS A 76 7.56 18.63 6.32
N PRO A 77 8.45 18.65 5.30
CA PRO A 77 8.21 18.59 3.84
C PRO A 77 8.30 17.18 3.20
N GLN A 78 8.61 16.13 3.96
CA GLN A 78 9.02 14.82 3.43
C GLN A 78 7.87 13.92 2.94
N GLY A 79 6.60 14.26 3.23
CA GLY A 79 5.42 13.52 2.75
C GLY A 79 4.56 13.00 3.88
N ARG A 80 4.30 11.69 3.90
CA ARG A 80 3.44 11.02 4.89
C ARG A 80 4.11 9.80 5.48
N ARG A 81 3.95 9.59 6.79
CA ARG A 81 4.51 8.47 7.55
C ARG A 81 3.39 7.73 8.28
N VAL A 82 3.60 6.44 8.57
CA VAL A 82 2.69 5.68 9.42
C VAL A 82 2.88 6.08 10.89
N THR A 83 1.77 6.33 11.58
CA THR A 83 1.74 6.66 13.02
C THR A 83 2.12 5.45 13.88
N ARG A 84 2.31 5.67 15.19
CA ARG A 84 2.55 4.56 16.13
C ARG A 84 1.39 3.56 16.14
N GLU A 85 0.15 4.05 16.07
CA GLU A 85 -1.06 3.24 16.02
C GLU A 85 -1.13 2.42 14.73
N GLY A 86 -0.88 3.05 13.58
CA GLY A 86 -0.84 2.34 12.30
C GLY A 86 0.24 1.26 12.24
N ARG A 87 1.39 1.48 12.89
CA ARG A 87 2.45 0.46 13.01
C ARG A 87 2.02 -0.70 13.91
N LYS A 88 1.37 -0.41 15.03
CA LYS A 88 0.87 -1.43 15.95
C LYS A 88 -0.13 -2.35 15.25
N LEU A 89 -1.12 -1.77 14.57
CA LEU A 89 -2.12 -2.51 13.79
C LEU A 89 -1.47 -3.42 12.73
N LEU A 90 -0.51 -2.89 11.96
CA LEU A 90 0.19 -3.67 10.95
C LEU A 90 0.98 -4.84 11.55
N ASN A 91 1.61 -4.64 12.70
CA ASN A 91 2.38 -5.69 13.37
C ASN A 91 1.47 -6.78 13.97
N GLU A 92 0.31 -6.41 14.52
CA GLU A 92 -0.68 -7.37 15.03
C GLU A 92 -1.20 -8.27 13.91
N ILE A 93 -1.61 -7.68 12.78
CA ILE A 93 -2.06 -8.43 11.59
C ILE A 93 -0.91 -9.29 11.03
N ALA A 94 0.31 -8.76 10.99
CA ALA A 94 1.46 -9.52 10.49
C ALA A 94 1.77 -10.75 11.38
N GLU A 95 1.62 -10.63 12.70
CA GLU A 95 1.83 -11.73 13.63
C GLU A 95 0.74 -12.79 13.53
N GLU A 96 -0.52 -12.37 13.34
CA GLU A 96 -1.64 -13.29 13.08
C GLU A 96 -1.40 -14.09 11.79
N VAL A 97 -1.12 -13.41 10.68
CA VAL A 97 -0.82 -14.03 9.38
C VAL A 97 0.41 -14.93 9.49
N LYS A 98 1.44 -14.54 10.24
CA LYS A 98 2.64 -15.36 10.47
C LYS A 98 2.30 -16.66 11.18
N LYS A 99 1.44 -16.63 12.21
CA LYS A 99 1.01 -17.84 12.93
C LYS A 99 0.25 -18.79 12.02
N GLU A 100 -0.60 -18.28 11.14
CA GLU A 100 -1.31 -19.08 10.13
C GLU A 100 -0.33 -19.72 9.16
N LEU A 101 0.62 -18.95 8.61
CA LEU A 101 1.65 -19.45 7.70
C LEU A 101 2.55 -20.51 8.31
N ILE A 102 2.89 -20.43 9.61
CA ILE A 102 3.69 -21.46 10.29
C ILE A 102 2.90 -22.78 10.40
N ARG A 103 1.58 -22.72 10.57
CA ARG A 103 0.72 -23.93 10.59
C ARG A 103 0.70 -24.62 9.23
N GLU A 104 0.67 -23.85 8.15
CA GLU A 104 0.66 -24.39 6.79
C GLU A 104 2.05 -24.83 6.32
N ILE A 105 3.10 -24.10 6.73
CA ILE A 105 4.49 -24.31 6.31
C ILE A 105 5.39 -24.35 7.56
N PRO A 106 5.61 -25.55 8.13
CA PRO A 106 6.43 -25.73 9.33
C PRO A 106 7.88 -25.23 9.20
N GLU A 107 8.43 -25.19 7.98
CA GLU A 107 9.78 -24.71 7.70
C GLU A 107 10.03 -23.24 8.08
N LEU A 108 8.96 -22.45 8.24
CA LEU A 108 9.04 -21.03 8.60
C LEU A 108 9.31 -20.81 10.10
N GLU A 109 9.19 -21.84 10.94
CA GLU A 109 9.46 -21.77 12.39
C GLU A 109 10.90 -21.32 12.69
N LYS A 110 11.85 -21.64 11.80
CA LYS A 110 13.26 -21.20 11.92
C LYS A 110 13.43 -19.67 11.93
N TYR A 111 12.49 -18.93 11.35
CA TYR A 111 12.51 -17.46 11.30
C TYR A 111 11.70 -16.81 12.44
N GLN A 112 11.29 -17.59 13.44
CA GLN A 112 10.52 -17.07 14.57
C GLN A 112 11.39 -16.35 15.61
N LYS A 113 12.68 -16.72 15.74
CA LYS A 113 13.59 -16.26 16.80
C LYS A 113 14.45 -15.03 16.46
N GLY A 114 14.12 -14.26 15.44
CA GLY A 114 14.99 -13.21 14.87
C GLY A 114 14.49 -11.77 14.96
N VAL A 115 13.72 -11.40 15.97
CA VAL A 115 13.32 -10.00 16.24
C VAL A 115 13.52 -9.70 17.72
#